data_AF-A0A919A2S3-F1
#
_entry.id   AF-A0A919A2S3-F1
#
_cell.length_a   1.000
_cell.length_b   1.000
_cell.length_c   1.000
_cell.angle_alpha   90.00
_cell.angle_beta   90.00
_cell.angle_gamma   90.00
#
_symmetry.space_group_name_H-M   'P 1'
#
loop_
_entity.id
_entity.type
_entity.pdbx_description
1 polymer ?
#
loop_
_entity_poly.entity_id
_entity_poly.type
_entity_poly.pdbx_seq_one_letter_code
_entity_poly.pdbx_strand_id
1 'polypeptide(L)'
;MADLITRRAYLYAAIQQHGRPVTTALAERLMAGSPWPTARRNTVRKTLRGLARAGLLTAGRDPEGRHIYHLISTTGEDSTS
;
A
#
# COMPACT_ATOMS: atom_id res chain seq x y z
N MET A 1 16.30 -18.15 -9.06
CA MET A 1 16.54 -16.76 -9.49
C MET A 1 15.89 -15.87 -8.45
N ALA A 2 16.66 -15.00 -7.80
CA ALA A 2 16.10 -14.07 -6.81
C ALA A 2 15.13 -13.16 -7.54
N ASP A 3 13.84 -13.38 -7.29
CA ASP A 3 12.75 -12.59 -7.84
C ASP A 3 13.09 -11.12 -7.54
N LEU A 4 13.31 -10.32 -8.58
CA LEU A 4 13.61 -8.90 -8.47
C LEU A 4 12.33 -8.22 -7.99
N ILE A 5 12.05 -8.37 -6.70
CA ILE A 5 10.93 -7.72 -6.03
C ILE A 5 11.06 -6.25 -6.38
N THR A 6 10.08 -5.74 -7.12
CA THR A 6 10.02 -4.31 -7.41
C THR A 6 9.68 -3.58 -6.12
N ARG A 7 10.14 -2.34 -5.96
CA ARG A 7 9.76 -1.49 -4.81
C ARG A 7 8.25 -1.45 -4.57
N ARG A 8 7.48 -1.49 -5.66
CA ARG A 8 6.02 -1.53 -5.65
C ARG A 8 5.47 -2.83 -5.08
N ALA A 9 6.01 -3.97 -5.51
CA ALA A 9 5.66 -5.28 -4.97
C ALA A 9 6.03 -5.41 -3.48
N TYR A 10 7.20 -4.91 -3.08
CA TYR A 10 7.61 -4.87 -1.67
C TYR A 10 6.62 -4.10 -0.81
N LEU A 11 6.30 -2.86 -1.20
CA LEU A 11 5.35 -2.04 -0.44
C LEU A 11 3.97 -2.70 -0.37
N TYR A 12 3.51 -3.29 -1.48
CA TYR A 12 2.22 -3.99 -1.50
C TYR A 12 2.20 -5.19 -0.57
N ALA A 13 3.23 -6.03 -0.59
CA ALA A 13 3.38 -7.16 0.32
C ALA A 13 3.43 -6.71 1.79
N ALA A 14 4.15 -5.62 2.09
CA ALA A 14 4.22 -5.06 3.45
C ALA A 14 2.84 -4.54 3.92
N ILE A 15 2.06 -3.92 3.03
CA ILE A 15 0.69 -3.48 3.33
C ILE A 15 -0.23 -4.69 3.54
N GLN A 16 -0.12 -5.72 2.70
CA GLN A 16 -0.85 -6.99 2.86
C GLN A 16 -0.58 -7.65 4.21
N GLN A 17 0.70 -7.79 4.59
CA GLN A 17 1.09 -8.32 5.90
C GLN A 17 0.60 -7.48 7.07
N HIS A 18 0.53 -6.15 6.89
CA HIS A 18 0.01 -5.25 7.92
C HIS A 18 -1.51 -5.43 8.14
N GLY A 19 -2.27 -5.77 7.09
CA GLY A 19 -3.68 -6.14 7.18
C GLY A 19 -4.64 -5.01 7.60
N ARG A 20 -4.17 -3.77 7.70
CA ARG A 20 -4.97 -2.60 8.11
C ARG A 20 -4.79 -1.44 7.13
N PRO A 21 -5.73 -0.47 7.08
CA PRO A 21 -5.58 0.70 6.26
C PRO A 21 -4.29 1.47 6.61
N VAL A 22 -3.54 1.88 5.60
CA VAL A 22 -2.25 2.55 5.80
C VAL A 22 -2.30 4.02 5.43
N THR A 23 -1.72 4.86 6.28
CA THR A 23 -1.41 6.25 5.93
C THR A 23 -0.10 6.32 5.14
N THR A 24 0.17 7.45 4.49
CA THR A 24 1.48 7.67 3.83
C THR A 24 2.65 7.59 4.82
N ALA A 25 2.47 8.08 6.05
CA ALA A 25 3.49 8.03 7.09
C ALA A 25 3.72 6.60 7.62
N LEU A 26 2.68 5.78 7.66
CA LEU A 26 2.83 4.37 8.01
C LEU A 26 3.52 3.58 6.89
N ALA A 27 3.12 3.81 5.63
CA ALA A 27 3.79 3.21 4.48
C ALA A 27 5.28 3.58 4.39
N GLU A 28 5.65 4.81 4.79
CA GLU A 28 7.05 5.22 4.92
C GLU A 28 7.80 4.40 5.97
N ARG A 29 7.18 4.15 7.13
CA ARG A 29 7.76 3.27 8.16
C ARG A 29 7.89 1.83 7.70
N LEU A 30 6.92 1.29 6.98
CA LEU A 30 6.99 -0.05 6.38
C LEU A 30 8.14 -0.15 5.36
N MET A 31 8.41 0.94 4.63
CA MET A 31 9.52 1.01 3.68
C MET A 31 10.89 1.24 4.32
N ALA A 32 10.96 1.59 5.61
CA ALA A 32 12.22 1.80 6.31
C ALA A 32 13.06 0.52 6.41
N GLY A 33 12.41 -0.65 6.44
CA GLY A 33 13.06 -1.97 6.39
C GLY A 33 13.38 -2.46 4.97
N SER A 34 13.12 -1.65 3.94
CA SER A 34 13.31 -2.06 2.55
C SER A 34 14.77 -1.94 2.10
N PRO A 35 15.19 -2.73 1.11
CA PRO A 35 16.52 -2.61 0.50
C PRO A 35 16.71 -1.31 -0.32
N TRP A 36 15.71 -0.41 -0.38
CA TRP A 36 15.82 0.90 -1.03
C TRP A 36 15.77 2.04 0.00
N PRO A 37 16.89 2.31 0.71
CA PRO A 37 16.95 3.34 1.75
C PRO A 37 16.72 4.77 1.24
N THR A 38 16.83 5.00 -0.07
CA THR A 38 16.57 6.30 -0.72
C THR A 38 15.10 6.57 -0.99
N ALA A 39 14.19 5.63 -0.70
CA ALA A 39 12.75 5.78 -0.89
C ALA A 39 12.14 6.73 0.16
N ARG A 40 12.34 8.03 -0.01
CA ARG A 40 11.75 9.08 0.82
C ARG A 40 10.22 9.14 0.68
N ARG A 41 9.55 9.81 1.63
CA ARG A 41 8.09 10.05 1.66
C ARG A 41 7.43 10.33 0.30
N ASN A 42 8.06 11.13 -0.57
CA ASN A 42 7.51 11.46 -1.90
C ASN A 42 7.47 10.24 -2.82
N THR A 43 8.51 9.41 -2.80
CA THR A 43 8.57 8.14 -3.55
C THR A 43 7.50 7.19 -3.05
N VAL A 44 7.37 7.03 -1.73
CA VAL A 44 6.33 6.17 -1.13
C VAL A 44 4.92 6.63 -1.54
N ARG A 45 4.65 7.94 -1.50
CA ARG A 45 3.39 8.51 -1.96
C ARG A 45 3.13 8.20 -3.44
N LYS A 46 4.13 8.34 -4.31
CA LYS A 46 4.00 7.97 -5.74
C LYS A 46 3.72 6.48 -5.92
N THR A 47 4.38 5.62 -5.14
CA THR A 47 4.13 4.17 -5.16
C THR A 47 2.71 3.83 -4.73
N LEU A 48 2.20 4.42 -3.63
CA LEU A 48 0.83 4.24 -3.17
C LEU A 48 -0.21 4.67 -4.23
N ARG A 49 0.01 5.82 -4.87
CA ARG A 49 -0.82 6.27 -5.99
C ARG A 49 -0.74 5.32 -7.18
N GLY A 50 0.44 4.79 -7.48
CA GLY A 50 0.64 3.79 -8.52
C GLY A 50 -0.14 2.51 -8.23
N LEU A 51 -0.10 2.02 -6.99
CA LEU A 51 -0.87 0.87 -6.50
C LEU A 51 -2.38 1.11 -6.62
N ALA A 52 -2.85 2.27 -6.20
CA ALA A 52 -4.26 2.64 -6.34
C ALA A 52 -4.71 2.70 -7.81
N ARG A 53 -3.88 3.28 -8.70
CA ARG A 53 -4.18 3.34 -10.14
C ARG A 53 -4.22 1.98 -10.83
N ALA A 54 -3.62 0.95 -10.26
CA ALA A 54 -3.74 -0.41 -10.78
C ALA A 54 -4.82 -1.23 -10.08
N GLY A 55 -5.70 -0.61 -9.29
CA GLY A 55 -6.80 -1.32 -8.63
C GLY A 55 -6.35 -2.26 -7.50
N LEU A 56 -5.16 -2.06 -6.93
CA LEU A 56 -4.68 -2.85 -5.79
C LEU A 56 -5.00 -2.20 -4.44
N LEU A 57 -5.18 -0.88 -4.42
CA LEU A 57 -5.54 -0.10 -3.24
C LEU A 57 -6.69 0.86 -3.55
N THR A 58 -7.52 1.14 -2.55
CA THR A 58 -8.50 2.23 -2.59
C THR A 58 -8.04 3.36 -1.70
N ALA A 59 -7.99 4.58 -2.23
CA ALA A 59 -7.76 5.78 -1.44
C ALA A 59 -9.06 6.21 -0.74
N GLY A 60 -8.97 6.51 0.55
CA GLY A 60 -10.09 6.96 1.37
C GLY A 60 -9.66 7.97 2.44
N ARG A 61 -10.58 8.28 3.34
CA ARG A 61 -10.31 9.09 4.52
C ARG A 61 -10.69 8.32 5.79
N ASP A 62 -9.89 8.46 6.84
CA ASP A 62 -10.26 7.97 8.18
C ASP A 62 -11.33 8.89 8.80
N PRO A 63 -11.95 8.49 9.94
CA PRO A 63 -12.91 9.33 10.65
C PRO A 63 -12.36 10.70 11.07
N GLU A 64 -11.03 10.81 11.23
CA GLU A 64 -10.31 12.05 11.53
C GLU A 64 -9.98 12.89 10.28
N GLY A 65 -10.42 12.46 9.09
CA GLY A 65 -10.25 13.16 7.82
C GLY A 65 -8.89 13.00 7.15
N ARG A 66 -8.01 12.14 7.67
CA ARG A 66 -6.67 11.86 7.14
C ARG A 66 -6.75 10.89 5.96
N HIS A 67 -5.85 11.09 5.00
CA HIS A 67 -5.80 10.24 3.82
C HIS A 67 -5.23 8.85 4.14
N ILE A 68 -6.02 7.82 3.91
CA ILE A 68 -5.68 6.40 4.13
C ILE A 68 -5.82 5.61 2.83
N TYR A 69 -5.12 4.48 2.76
CA TYR A 69 -5.23 3.52 1.66
C TYR A 69 -5.66 2.17 2.22
N HIS A 70 -6.72 1.62 1.64
CA HIS A 70 -7.23 0.29 1.95
C HIS A 70 -6.73 -0.70 0.91
N LEU A 71 -6.42 -1.92 1.34
CA LEU A 71 -6.31 -3.03 0.39
C LEU A 71 -7.67 -3.23 -0.25
N ILE A 72 -7.67 -3.32 -1.58
CA ILE A 72 -8.80 -3.88 -2.27
C ILE A 72 -8.70 -5.38 -1.99
N SER A 73 -9.48 -5.86 -1.02
CA SER A 73 -9.67 -7.28 -0.86
C SER A 73 -10.28 -7.77 -2.17
N THR A 74 -9.55 -8.58 -2.92
CA THR A 74 -10.11 -9.42 -3.99
C THR A 74 -10.99 -10.52 -3.40
N THR A 75 -11.75 -10.21 -2.35
CA THR A 75 -12.92 -10.99 -1.95
C THR A 75 -14.01 -10.55 -2.89
N GLY A 76 -13.98 -11.12 -4.09
CA GLY A 76 -15.20 -11.34 -4.84
C GLY A 76 -16.05 -12.32 -4.05
N GLU A 77 -16.76 -11.82 -3.05
CA GLU A 77 -17.97 -12.45 -2.55
C GLU A 77 -19.07 -11.40 -2.75
N ASP A 78 -19.49 -11.31 -4.02
CA ASP A 78 -20.91 -11.15 -4.33
C ASP A 78 -21.68 -12.15 -3.44
N SER A 79 -22.15 -11.68 -2.29
CA SER A 79 -23.25 -12.33 -1.60
C SER A 79 -24.46 -11.42 -1.74
N THR A 80 -25.06 -11.49 -2.92
CA THR A 80 -26.47 -11.20 -3.09
C THR A 80 -27.22 -12.40 -2.50
N SER A 81 -27.94 -12.19 -1.40
CA SER A 81 -29.05 -13.04 -0.96
C SER A 81 -29.92 -12.27 0.02
#